data_AF-A0A0W0WE58-F1
#
_entry.id   AF-A0A0W0WE58-F1
#
_cell.length_a   1.000
_cell.length_b   1.000
_cell.length_c   1.000
_cell.angle_alpha   90.00
_cell.angle_beta   90.00
_cell.angle_gamma   90.00
#
_symmetry.space_group_name_H-M   'P 1'
#
loop_
_entity.id
_entity.type
_entity.pdbx_description
1 polymer ?
#
loop_
_entity_poly.entity_id
_entity_poly.type
_entity_poly.pdbx_seq_one_letter_code
_entity_poly.pdbx_strand_id
1 'polypeptide(L)'
;MVFTVLAAIMCLALASAIKLWANKWFISYPVIMTLAGFLSSEVLVALGVDTGLRYYHVDWLISAFLVPTIIFNTALSFNEQSLYKDKIYFIYLITGTYGLTILIATILLYFSMNHPSGFPWFAALLTGCILAATNTRVISDLLKNSGISMRLLSLLKGESLINSVLSLSIVSFLLSRLTPQTEAHYHLWLTQLFITFIVPVITGIGLGVFAKRLLSKNKDAIASILFLVSCVYGLYFINSILFSASGSIAVFVFGLFSKPFVEKNLVIKQYWLANSFLATLLMFFILGMTVTVTMFSERWLAMIIGIAAILMSRFLSLTAGFSLISKKTTQQVITLKEQLLLSASGTCGALAIALAFMLPETLDYWWTIQSIVFGVVLFSIFVQAPLAAYWQKTRLNDSSSCEKSP
;
A
#
# COMPACT_ATOMS: atom_id res chain seq x y z
N MET A 1 12.98 -24.01 8.26
CA MET A 1 14.09 -23.29 7.60
C MET A 1 14.34 -23.78 6.17
N VAL A 2 14.44 -25.08 5.89
CA VAL A 2 14.65 -25.57 4.50
C VAL A 2 13.44 -25.29 3.60
N PHE A 3 12.21 -25.60 4.06
CA PHE A 3 10.98 -25.34 3.30
C PHE A 3 10.71 -23.85 3.06
N THR A 4 11.04 -22.98 4.01
CA THR A 4 10.91 -21.53 3.86
C THR A 4 11.86 -20.98 2.79
N VAL A 5 13.09 -21.50 2.74
CA VAL A 5 14.06 -21.15 1.68
C VAL A 5 13.61 -21.69 0.33
N LEU A 6 13.09 -22.92 0.28
CA LEU A 6 12.59 -23.52 -0.95
C LEU A 6 11.36 -22.77 -1.50
N ALA A 7 10.45 -22.34 -0.64
CA ALA A 7 9.32 -21.49 -1.00
C ALA A 7 9.76 -20.11 -1.51
N ALA A 8 10.78 -19.50 -0.88
CA ALA A 8 11.36 -18.25 -1.36
C ALA A 8 12.03 -18.41 -2.75
N ILE A 9 12.75 -19.52 -2.97
CA ILE A 9 13.36 -19.84 -4.26
C ILE A 9 12.29 -20.12 -5.33
N MET A 10 11.24 -20.88 -5.00
CA MET A 10 10.10 -21.08 -5.89
C MET A 10 9.41 -19.76 -6.22
N CYS A 11 9.22 -18.87 -5.24
CA CYS A 11 8.65 -17.56 -5.49
C CYS A 11 9.53 -16.71 -6.41
N LEU A 12 10.85 -16.75 -6.25
CA LEU A 12 11.79 -16.06 -7.13
C LEU A 12 11.75 -16.63 -8.56
N ALA A 13 11.66 -17.95 -8.70
CA ALA A 13 11.54 -18.63 -9.99
C ALA A 13 10.18 -18.33 -10.67
N LEU A 14 9.09 -18.31 -9.91
CA LEU A 14 7.77 -17.88 -10.39
C LEU A 14 7.78 -16.40 -10.78
N ALA A 15 8.43 -15.53 -10.00
CA ALA A 15 8.51 -14.10 -10.28
C ALA A 15 9.24 -13.79 -11.58
N SER A 16 10.32 -14.52 -11.86
CA SER A 16 11.04 -14.41 -13.12
C SER A 16 10.23 -14.99 -14.29
N ALA A 17 9.62 -16.17 -14.12
CA ALA A 17 8.79 -16.81 -15.15
C ALA A 17 7.55 -16.00 -15.52
N ILE A 18 6.84 -15.45 -14.53
CA ILE A 18 5.63 -14.66 -14.74
C ILE A 18 5.95 -13.37 -15.49
N LYS A 19 7.10 -12.73 -15.23
CA LYS A 19 7.49 -11.54 -16.01
C LYS A 19 7.73 -11.85 -17.49
N LEU A 20 8.18 -13.06 -17.81
CA LEU A 20 8.36 -13.53 -19.19
C LEU A 20 7.03 -13.92 -19.85
N TRP A 21 6.06 -14.41 -19.08
CA TRP A 21 4.81 -14.98 -19.59
C TRP A 21 3.61 -14.01 -19.56
N ALA A 22 3.60 -13.04 -18.65
CA ALA A 22 2.46 -12.16 -18.41
C ALA A 22 2.14 -11.22 -19.58
N ASN A 23 3.07 -10.97 -20.50
CA ASN A 23 2.78 -10.17 -21.69
C ASN A 23 1.80 -10.85 -22.67
N LYS A 24 1.44 -12.13 -22.47
CA LYS A 24 0.50 -12.85 -23.34
C LYS A 24 -0.93 -12.91 -22.80
N TRP A 25 -1.15 -12.69 -21.51
CA TRP A 25 -2.47 -12.85 -20.86
C TRP A 25 -2.82 -11.56 -20.13
N PHE A 26 -4.05 -11.04 -20.31
CA PHE A 26 -4.56 -9.81 -19.67
C PHE A 26 -4.75 -9.90 -18.14
N ILE A 27 -3.96 -10.73 -17.45
CA ILE A 27 -4.07 -11.01 -16.02
C ILE A 27 -2.96 -10.25 -15.27
N SER A 28 -3.32 -9.51 -14.23
CA SER A 28 -2.34 -8.76 -13.41
C SER A 28 -1.42 -9.70 -12.62
N TYR A 29 -0.12 -9.39 -12.57
CA TYR A 29 0.90 -10.15 -11.83
C TYR A 29 0.51 -10.57 -10.39
N PRO A 30 -0.13 -9.69 -9.58
CA PRO A 30 -0.56 -10.03 -8.22
C PRO A 30 -1.56 -11.19 -8.15
N VAL A 31 -2.44 -11.32 -9.15
CA VAL A 31 -3.42 -12.41 -9.23
C VAL A 31 -2.69 -13.75 -9.37
N ILE A 32 -1.76 -13.82 -10.32
CA ILE A 32 -1.00 -15.06 -10.59
C ILE A 32 -0.17 -15.44 -9.36
N MET A 33 0.48 -14.47 -8.70
CA MET A 33 1.26 -14.74 -7.49
C MET A 33 0.42 -15.22 -6.32
N THR A 34 -0.75 -14.62 -6.13
CA THR A 34 -1.64 -15.02 -5.04
C THR A 34 -2.17 -16.43 -5.27
N LEU A 35 -2.57 -16.77 -6.51
CA LEU A 35 -2.99 -18.14 -6.87
C LEU A 35 -1.85 -19.14 -6.74
N ALA A 36 -0.64 -18.79 -7.20
CA ALA A 36 0.53 -19.66 -7.07
C ALA A 36 0.87 -19.93 -5.60
N GLY A 37 0.81 -18.90 -4.75
CA GLY A 37 0.97 -19.03 -3.30
C GLY A 37 -0.07 -19.97 -2.70
N PHE A 38 -1.35 -19.74 -2.99
CA PHE A 38 -2.44 -20.56 -2.49
C PHE A 38 -2.31 -22.03 -2.92
N LEU A 39 -2.14 -22.29 -4.22
CA LEU A 39 -1.97 -23.64 -4.75
C LEU A 39 -0.72 -24.34 -4.17
N SER A 40 0.39 -23.61 -4.01
CA SER A 40 1.59 -24.17 -3.40
C SER A 40 1.36 -24.58 -1.95
N SER A 41 0.58 -23.79 -1.19
CA SER A 41 0.23 -24.09 0.20
C SER A 41 -0.66 -25.34 0.27
N GLU A 42 -1.73 -25.40 -0.53
CA GLU A 42 -2.65 -26.55 -0.55
C GLU A 42 -1.95 -27.86 -0.95
N VAL A 43 -1.06 -27.82 -1.95
CA VAL A 43 -0.27 -29.00 -2.36
C VAL A 43 0.67 -29.45 -1.25
N LEU A 44 1.34 -28.53 -0.56
CA LEU A 44 2.23 -28.88 0.55
C LEU A 44 1.47 -29.49 1.73
N VAL A 45 0.30 -28.93 2.07
CA VAL A 45 -0.59 -29.48 3.10
C VAL A 45 -1.10 -30.86 2.70
N ALA A 46 -1.50 -31.07 1.44
CA ALA A 46 -1.93 -32.38 0.93
C ALA A 46 -0.83 -33.43 0.99
N LEU A 47 0.44 -33.03 0.86
CA LEU A 47 1.62 -33.89 1.02
C LEU A 47 1.98 -34.15 2.49
N GLY A 48 1.20 -33.64 3.45
CA GLY A 48 1.45 -33.77 4.89
C GLY A 48 2.61 -32.92 5.40
N VAL A 49 3.07 -31.94 4.60
CA VAL A 49 4.16 -31.03 4.97
C VAL A 49 3.56 -29.78 5.59
N ASP A 50 3.70 -29.61 6.91
CA ASP A 50 3.47 -28.31 7.54
C ASP A 50 4.53 -27.35 6.98
N THR A 51 4.09 -26.35 6.21
CA THR A 51 4.96 -25.39 5.54
C THR A 51 5.80 -24.60 6.54
N GLY A 52 5.40 -24.56 7.82
CA GLY A 52 6.06 -23.80 8.88
C GLY A 52 6.04 -22.29 8.62
N LEU A 53 5.41 -21.85 7.54
CA LEU A 53 5.18 -20.45 7.15
C LEU A 53 4.00 -19.93 7.95
N ARG A 54 4.19 -19.91 9.28
CA ARG A 54 3.30 -19.20 10.19
C ARG A 54 3.67 -17.72 10.19
N TYR A 55 2.67 -16.88 10.47
CA TYR A 55 2.77 -15.42 10.53
C TYR A 55 4.07 -14.93 11.22
N TYR A 56 4.46 -15.56 12.34
CA TYR A 56 5.64 -15.19 13.16
C TYR A 56 7.00 -15.32 12.47
N HIS A 57 7.13 -16.04 11.34
CA HIS A 57 8.41 -16.15 10.62
C HIS A 57 8.53 -15.12 9.49
N VAL A 58 7.46 -14.38 9.19
CA VAL A 58 7.36 -13.55 7.99
C VAL A 58 7.26 -12.06 8.32
N ASP A 59 6.79 -11.70 9.52
CA ASP A 59 6.72 -10.34 10.03
C ASP A 59 8.07 -9.61 9.98
N TRP A 60 9.17 -10.27 10.39
CA TRP A 60 10.52 -9.69 10.35
C TRP A 60 10.99 -9.47 8.92
N LEU A 61 10.75 -10.43 8.01
CA LEU A 61 11.13 -10.30 6.61
C LEU A 61 10.36 -9.14 5.95
N ILE A 62 9.07 -9.03 6.25
CA ILE A 62 8.19 -7.98 5.74
C ILE A 62 8.65 -6.62 6.26
N SER A 63 8.74 -6.47 7.58
CA SER A 63 9.05 -5.19 8.23
C SER A 63 10.49 -4.74 8.00
N ALA A 64 11.46 -5.66 8.00
CA ALA A 64 12.88 -5.36 7.84
C ALA A 64 13.29 -5.13 6.38
N PHE A 65 12.75 -5.91 5.44
CA PHE A 65 13.27 -5.97 4.08
C PHE A 65 12.26 -5.47 3.04
N LEU A 66 11.05 -6.03 3.03
CA LEU A 66 10.08 -5.76 1.96
C LEU A 66 9.50 -4.34 2.04
N VAL A 67 9.08 -3.93 3.24
CA VAL A 67 8.44 -2.63 3.47
C VAL A 67 9.38 -1.46 3.16
N PRO A 68 10.62 -1.39 3.70
CA PRO A 68 11.53 -0.28 3.39
C PRO A 68 11.86 -0.18 1.90
N THR A 69 12.05 -1.33 1.23
CA THR A 69 12.30 -1.39 -0.22
C THR A 69 11.13 -0.82 -1.02
N ILE A 70 9.90 -1.21 -0.68
CA ILE A 70 8.70 -0.73 -1.38
C ILE A 70 8.55 0.77 -1.18
N ILE A 71 8.73 1.28 0.04
CA ILE A 71 8.59 2.71 0.38
C ILE A 71 9.64 3.55 -0.33
N PHE A 72 10.89 3.11 -0.34
CA PHE A 72 11.95 3.85 -1.02
C PHE A 72 11.66 3.96 -2.52
N ASN A 73 11.29 2.86 -3.17
CA ASN A 73 10.89 2.92 -4.58
C ASN A 73 9.61 3.75 -4.80
N THR A 74 8.70 3.76 -3.84
CA THR A 74 7.51 4.62 -3.86
C THR A 74 7.90 6.10 -3.90
N ALA A 75 8.88 6.53 -3.10
CA ALA A 75 9.43 7.88 -3.18
C ALA A 75 10.12 8.17 -4.52
N LEU A 76 10.91 7.22 -5.04
CA LEU A 76 11.56 7.37 -6.36
C LEU A 76 10.55 7.50 -7.51
N SER A 77 9.39 6.85 -7.39
CA SER A 77 8.34 6.83 -8.41
C SER A 77 7.40 8.05 -8.33
N PHE A 78 7.45 8.81 -7.24
CA PHE A 78 6.54 9.93 -6.99
C PHE A 78 6.85 11.11 -7.92
N ASN A 79 5.91 11.53 -8.77
CA ASN A 79 6.13 12.58 -9.77
C ASN A 79 5.40 13.89 -9.41
N GLU A 80 6.08 14.72 -8.62
CA GLU A 80 5.60 16.03 -8.17
C GLU A 80 5.18 16.97 -9.32
N GLN A 81 5.98 17.01 -10.40
CA GLN A 81 5.76 17.94 -11.51
C GLN A 81 4.43 17.68 -12.23
N SER A 82 4.09 16.41 -12.40
CA SER A 82 2.83 16.01 -13.04
C SER A 82 1.59 16.34 -12.21
N LEU A 83 1.73 16.48 -10.90
CA LEU A 83 0.65 16.74 -9.95
C LEU A 83 0.43 18.25 -9.71
N TYR A 84 1.38 19.09 -10.10
CA TYR A 84 1.33 20.54 -9.84
C TYR A 84 0.08 21.21 -10.42
N LYS A 85 -0.35 20.79 -11.61
CA LYS A 85 -1.54 21.32 -12.29
C LYS A 85 -2.84 21.04 -11.53
N ASP A 86 -2.87 19.96 -10.74
CA ASP A 86 -4.03 19.49 -9.98
C ASP A 86 -3.79 19.50 -8.47
N LYS A 87 -2.89 20.37 -8.00
CA LYS A 87 -2.46 20.41 -6.60
C LYS A 87 -3.60 20.47 -5.58
N ILE A 88 -4.72 21.15 -5.86
CA ILE A 88 -5.84 21.26 -4.92
C ILE A 88 -6.55 19.91 -4.79
N TYR A 89 -6.84 19.26 -5.92
CA TYR A 89 -7.40 17.91 -5.92
C TYR A 89 -6.45 16.90 -5.27
N PHE A 90 -5.16 16.99 -5.57
CA PHE A 90 -4.15 16.12 -4.98
C PHE A 90 -4.05 16.29 -3.46
N ILE A 91 -4.01 17.53 -2.95
CA ILE A 91 -3.98 17.82 -1.51
C ILE A 91 -5.24 17.26 -0.85
N TYR A 92 -6.42 17.41 -1.46
CA TYR A 92 -7.65 16.85 -0.92
C TYR A 92 -7.63 15.32 -0.90
N LEU A 93 -7.11 14.66 -1.95
CA LEU A 93 -7.01 13.20 -1.99
C LEU A 93 -6.18 12.66 -0.82
N ILE A 94 -5.02 13.28 -0.54
CA ILE A 94 -4.11 12.82 0.51
C ILE A 94 -4.52 13.24 1.93
N THR A 95 -5.41 14.22 2.07
CA THR A 95 -5.89 14.71 3.39
C THR A 95 -7.35 14.38 3.61
N GLY A 96 -8.25 15.07 2.91
CA GLY A 96 -9.69 14.95 3.04
C GLY A 96 -10.19 13.55 2.68
N THR A 97 -9.89 13.04 1.49
CA THR A 97 -10.34 11.71 1.08
C THR A 97 -9.76 10.64 2.00
N TYR A 98 -8.46 10.67 2.27
CA TYR A 98 -7.80 9.72 3.17
C TYR A 98 -8.42 9.71 4.58
N GLY A 99 -8.54 10.88 5.22
CA GLY A 99 -9.09 11.01 6.57
C GLY A 99 -10.56 10.63 6.66
N LEU A 100 -11.38 11.05 5.69
CA LEU A 100 -12.80 10.66 5.62
C LEU A 100 -12.97 9.17 5.34
N THR A 101 -12.10 8.57 4.52
CA THR A 101 -12.12 7.13 4.24
C THR A 101 -11.89 6.35 5.52
N ILE A 102 -10.88 6.71 6.31
CA ILE A 102 -10.61 6.09 7.61
C ILE A 102 -11.79 6.28 8.56
N LEU A 103 -12.28 7.50 8.69
CA LEU A 103 -13.38 7.81 9.61
C LEU A 103 -14.64 7.01 9.25
N ILE A 104 -15.09 7.08 7.99
CA ILE A 104 -16.30 6.40 7.53
C ILE A 104 -16.12 4.88 7.60
N ALA A 105 -14.97 4.35 7.17
CA ALA A 105 -14.71 2.90 7.27
C ALA A 105 -14.72 2.43 8.73
N THR A 106 -14.13 3.19 9.64
CA THR A 106 -14.11 2.88 11.09
C THR A 106 -15.52 2.84 11.65
N ILE A 107 -16.34 3.86 11.37
CA ILE A 107 -17.75 3.92 11.82
C ILE A 107 -18.53 2.73 11.26
N LEU A 108 -18.44 2.49 9.95
CA LEU A 108 -19.17 1.40 9.30
C LEU A 108 -18.75 0.03 9.85
N LEU A 109 -17.45 -0.21 10.02
CA LEU A 109 -16.93 -1.45 10.59
C LEU A 109 -17.41 -1.64 12.03
N TYR A 110 -17.28 -0.62 12.88
CA TYR A 110 -17.67 -0.68 14.28
C TYR A 110 -19.17 -1.00 14.45
N PHE A 111 -20.04 -0.25 13.77
CA PHE A 111 -21.48 -0.45 13.89
C PHE A 111 -21.97 -1.74 13.20
N SER A 112 -21.40 -2.10 12.05
CA SER A 112 -21.84 -3.29 11.31
C SER A 112 -21.42 -4.59 11.99
N MET A 113 -20.29 -4.59 12.72
CA MET A 113 -19.85 -5.77 13.46
C MET A 113 -20.60 -5.97 14.78
N ASN A 114 -21.30 -4.93 15.28
CA ASN A 114 -22.26 -4.95 16.39
C ASN A 114 -21.86 -5.82 17.59
N HIS A 115 -20.57 -5.89 17.91
CA HIS A 115 -20.06 -6.68 19.03
C HIS A 115 -19.09 -5.82 19.84
N PRO A 116 -19.60 -5.06 20.84
CA PRO A 116 -18.77 -4.18 21.68
C PRO A 116 -17.62 -4.93 22.37
N SER A 117 -17.80 -6.22 22.64
CA SER A 117 -16.81 -7.13 23.22
C SER A 117 -15.99 -7.92 22.18
N GLY A 118 -16.37 -7.91 20.89
CA GLY A 118 -15.70 -8.69 19.85
C GLY A 118 -14.84 -7.85 18.89
N PHE A 119 -15.29 -6.64 18.55
CA PHE A 119 -14.56 -5.74 17.64
C PHE A 119 -14.59 -4.29 18.15
N PRO A 120 -13.65 -3.92 19.05
CA PRO A 120 -13.65 -2.61 19.69
C PRO A 120 -13.37 -1.48 18.67
N TRP A 121 -13.68 -0.25 19.07
CA TRP A 121 -13.43 0.94 18.24
C TRP A 121 -11.98 1.02 17.74
N PHE A 122 -11.03 0.63 18.59
CA PHE A 122 -9.61 0.58 18.22
C PHE A 122 -9.34 -0.42 17.08
N ALA A 123 -9.96 -1.60 17.11
CA ALA A 123 -9.84 -2.59 16.04
C ALA A 123 -10.43 -2.09 14.72
N ALA A 124 -11.58 -1.39 14.79
CA ALA A 124 -12.20 -0.76 13.63
C ALA A 124 -11.34 0.37 13.05
N LEU A 125 -10.74 1.20 13.90
CA LEU A 125 -9.83 2.28 13.49
C LEU A 125 -8.58 1.72 12.83
N LEU A 126 -7.97 0.70 13.45
CA LEU A 126 -6.80 0.01 12.92
C LEU A 126 -7.10 -0.59 11.54
N THR A 127 -8.23 -1.29 11.41
CA THR A 127 -8.67 -1.89 10.14
C THR A 127 -8.94 -0.81 9.08
N GLY A 128 -9.64 0.26 9.44
CA GLY A 128 -9.88 1.39 8.54
C GLY A 128 -8.59 2.03 8.02
N CYS A 129 -7.59 2.20 8.89
CA CYS A 129 -6.25 2.68 8.50
C CYS A 129 -5.53 1.71 7.56
N ILE A 130 -5.59 0.39 7.81
CA ILE A 130 -4.97 -0.60 6.93
C ILE A 130 -5.64 -0.61 5.56
N LEU A 131 -6.97 -0.60 5.50
CA LEU A 131 -7.73 -0.61 4.25
C LEU A 131 -7.61 0.70 3.46
N ALA A 132 -7.29 1.82 4.12
CA ALA A 132 -6.99 3.08 3.44
C ALA A 132 -5.64 3.06 2.68
N ALA A 133 -4.78 2.05 2.92
CA ALA A 133 -3.53 1.83 2.20
C ALA A 133 -3.79 1.32 0.77
N THR A 134 -4.14 2.25 -0.10
CA THR A 134 -4.42 1.96 -1.52
C THR A 134 -3.13 1.72 -2.30
N ASN A 135 -3.22 0.88 -3.34
CA ASN A 135 -2.13 0.51 -4.22
C ASN A 135 -2.61 0.46 -5.66
N THR A 136 -2.03 1.30 -6.49
CA THR A 136 -2.44 1.44 -7.90
C THR A 136 -1.57 0.65 -8.85
N ARG A 137 -0.50 -0.01 -8.38
CA ARG A 137 0.37 -0.83 -9.23
C ARG A 137 -0.37 -2.01 -9.86
N VAL A 138 -1.36 -2.56 -9.15
CA VAL A 138 -2.16 -3.71 -9.64
C VAL A 138 -3.02 -3.33 -10.85
N ILE A 139 -3.52 -2.10 -10.85
CA ILE A 139 -4.55 -1.63 -11.78
C ILE A 139 -4.02 -0.63 -12.81
N SER A 140 -2.85 -0.02 -12.57
CA SER A 140 -2.34 1.07 -13.41
C SER A 140 -2.14 0.65 -14.87
N ASP A 141 -1.66 -0.57 -15.09
CA ASP A 141 -1.42 -1.08 -16.44
C ASP A 141 -2.75 -1.41 -17.14
N LEU A 142 -3.73 -1.96 -16.41
CA LEU A 142 -5.08 -2.23 -16.91
C LEU A 142 -5.79 -0.93 -17.31
N LEU A 143 -5.74 0.10 -16.47
CA LEU A 143 -6.37 1.39 -16.76
C LEU A 143 -5.67 2.12 -17.91
N LYS A 144 -4.34 2.06 -17.97
CA LYS A 144 -3.56 2.62 -19.09
C LYS A 144 -3.97 1.98 -20.42
N ASN A 145 -4.10 0.65 -20.45
CA ASN A 145 -4.55 -0.08 -21.62
C ASN A 145 -6.04 0.15 -21.95
N SER A 146 -6.84 0.58 -20.97
CA SER A 146 -8.26 0.90 -21.14
C SER A 146 -8.52 2.35 -21.59
N GLY A 147 -7.47 3.17 -21.72
CA GLY A 147 -7.56 4.55 -22.22
C GLY A 147 -7.81 5.61 -21.15
N ILE A 148 -7.43 5.37 -19.88
CA ILE A 148 -7.48 6.42 -18.86
C ILE A 148 -6.59 7.61 -19.24
N SER A 149 -7.00 8.84 -18.88
CA SER A 149 -6.15 10.01 -19.07
C SER A 149 -4.89 9.94 -18.20
N MET A 150 -3.74 10.35 -18.74
CA MET A 150 -2.46 10.36 -18.00
C MET A 150 -2.52 11.29 -16.78
N ARG A 151 -3.38 12.32 -16.81
CA ARG A 151 -3.66 13.23 -15.70
C ARG A 151 -4.29 12.48 -14.51
N LEU A 152 -5.40 11.77 -14.73
CA LEU A 152 -6.07 10.99 -13.69
C LEU A 152 -5.19 9.84 -13.18
N LEU A 153 -4.48 9.16 -14.09
CA LEU A 153 -3.55 8.11 -13.71
C LEU A 153 -2.44 8.63 -12.80
N SER A 154 -1.94 9.84 -13.04
CA SER A 154 -0.93 10.44 -12.17
C SER A 154 -1.50 10.80 -10.79
N LEU A 155 -2.68 11.40 -10.73
CA LEU A 155 -3.39 11.68 -9.47
C LEU A 155 -3.58 10.42 -8.63
N LEU A 156 -4.11 9.38 -9.27
CA LEU A 156 -4.36 8.07 -8.65
C LEU A 156 -3.04 7.45 -8.13
N LYS A 157 -1.97 7.48 -8.94
CA LYS A 157 -0.64 7.02 -8.51
C LYS A 157 -0.14 7.81 -7.31
N GLY A 158 -0.15 9.14 -7.39
CA GLY A 158 0.29 10.02 -6.31
C GLY A 158 -0.46 9.76 -5.01
N GLU A 159 -1.79 9.68 -5.06
CA GLU A 159 -2.64 9.38 -3.90
C GLU A 159 -2.20 8.06 -3.26
N SER A 160 -2.13 6.98 -4.05
CA SER A 160 -1.82 5.65 -3.52
C SER A 160 -0.44 5.56 -2.87
N LEU A 161 0.55 6.26 -3.43
CA LEU A 161 1.91 6.30 -2.90
C LEU A 161 1.94 6.98 -1.53
N ILE A 162 1.25 8.11 -1.37
CA ILE A 162 1.20 8.84 -0.09
C ILE A 162 0.31 8.11 0.93
N ASN A 163 -0.89 7.68 0.54
CA ASN A 163 -1.81 6.98 1.44
C ASN A 163 -1.18 5.71 2.00
N SER A 164 -0.41 4.98 1.18
CA SER A 164 0.37 3.82 1.63
C SER A 164 1.37 4.16 2.75
N VAL A 165 2.12 5.26 2.60
CA VAL A 165 3.10 5.69 3.61
C VAL A 165 2.39 6.17 4.88
N LEU A 166 1.34 6.99 4.74
CA LEU A 166 0.54 7.51 5.85
C LEU A 166 -0.16 6.39 6.64
N SER A 167 -0.71 5.41 5.95
CA SER A 167 -1.38 4.26 6.60
C SER A 167 -0.39 3.48 7.43
N LEU A 168 0.80 3.22 6.88
CA LEU A 168 1.86 2.55 7.61
C LEU A 168 2.30 3.34 8.84
N SER A 169 2.44 4.65 8.73
CA SER A 169 2.79 5.52 9.86
C SER A 169 1.74 5.53 10.95
N ILE A 170 0.46 5.66 10.59
CA ILE A 170 -0.65 5.71 11.54
C ILE A 170 -0.85 4.35 12.21
N VAL A 171 -0.79 3.25 11.47
CA VAL A 171 -0.92 1.91 12.06
C VAL A 171 0.24 1.62 13.00
N SER A 172 1.48 1.91 12.62
CA SER A 172 2.64 1.76 13.52
C SER A 172 2.50 2.62 14.78
N PHE A 173 2.01 3.86 14.64
CA PHE A 173 1.70 4.72 15.78
C PHE A 173 0.64 4.09 16.69
N LEU A 174 -0.48 3.64 16.14
CA LEU A 174 -1.56 3.00 16.90
C LEU A 174 -1.06 1.77 17.64
N LEU A 175 -0.31 0.88 16.97
CA LEU A 175 0.28 -0.31 17.58
C LEU A 175 1.24 0.03 18.72
N SER A 176 2.05 1.09 18.59
CA SER A 176 2.96 1.52 19.67
C SER A 176 2.23 1.92 20.96
N ARG A 177 0.94 2.27 20.87
CA ARG A 177 0.10 2.62 22.04
C ARG A 177 -0.51 1.41 22.73
N LEU A 178 -0.48 0.24 22.10
CA LEU A 178 -0.93 -1.01 22.70
C LEU A 178 0.15 -1.67 23.57
N THR A 179 1.41 -1.25 23.43
CA THR A 179 2.52 -1.83 24.19
C THR A 179 2.52 -1.30 25.64
N PRO A 180 2.43 -2.17 26.67
CA PRO A 180 2.32 -1.77 28.09
C PRO A 180 3.45 -0.87 28.61
N GLN A 181 4.59 -0.83 27.93
CA GLN A 181 5.72 0.02 28.30
C GLN A 181 5.46 1.54 28.10
N THR A 182 4.32 1.92 27.53
CA THR A 182 3.93 3.34 27.33
C THR A 182 2.90 3.85 28.36
N GLU A 183 2.78 3.19 29.52
CA GLU A 183 1.80 3.52 30.57
C GLU A 183 1.99 4.89 31.26
N ALA A 184 3.09 5.61 31.06
CA ALA A 184 3.39 6.77 31.91
C ALA A 184 2.69 8.09 31.53
N HIS A 185 2.20 8.30 30.28
CA HIS A 185 1.79 9.65 29.87
C HIS A 185 0.64 9.71 28.85
N TYR A 186 -0.61 9.48 29.31
CA TYR A 186 -1.82 9.78 28.53
C TYR A 186 -1.85 11.25 28.04
N HIS A 187 -1.25 12.18 28.80
CA HIS A 187 -1.15 13.61 28.50
C HIS A 187 -0.11 13.98 27.42
N LEU A 188 0.79 13.06 27.04
CA LEU A 188 1.83 13.28 26.03
C LEU A 188 1.47 12.68 24.65
N TRP A 189 0.20 12.38 24.39
CA TRP A 189 -0.20 11.79 23.12
C TRP A 189 0.08 12.72 21.93
N LEU A 190 -0.11 14.03 22.11
CA LEU A 190 0.21 15.02 21.09
C LEU A 190 1.71 15.07 20.82
N THR A 191 2.55 15.10 21.85
CA THR A 191 4.01 15.14 21.67
C THR A 191 4.52 13.87 21.01
N GLN A 192 4.00 12.69 21.38
CA GLN A 192 4.36 11.43 20.73
C GLN A 192 3.90 11.40 19.27
N LEU A 193 2.72 11.94 18.96
CA LEU A 193 2.26 12.10 17.58
C LEU A 193 3.20 13.03 16.80
N PHE A 194 3.56 14.18 17.36
CA PHE A 194 4.53 15.09 16.75
C PHE A 194 5.88 14.40 16.51
N ILE A 195 6.40 13.66 17.49
CA ILE A 195 7.65 12.90 17.34
C ILE A 195 7.52 11.87 16.21
N THR A 196 6.41 11.14 16.18
CA THR A 196 6.17 10.05 15.21
C THR A 196 6.14 10.54 13.77
N PHE A 197 5.70 11.77 13.51
CA PHE A 197 5.60 12.33 12.16
C PHE A 197 6.73 13.31 11.81
N ILE A 198 7.17 14.16 12.74
CA ILE A 198 8.13 15.24 12.45
C ILE A 198 9.58 14.77 12.51
N VAL A 199 9.96 13.93 13.50
CA VAL A 199 11.35 13.44 13.62
C VAL A 199 11.78 12.64 12.37
N PRO A 200 10.95 11.74 11.82
CA PRO A 200 11.25 11.07 10.55
C PRO A 200 11.47 12.02 9.37
N VAL A 201 10.70 13.11 9.29
CA VAL A 201 10.89 14.12 8.23
C VAL A 201 12.26 14.77 8.37
N ILE A 202 12.63 15.20 9.58
CA ILE A 202 13.93 15.84 9.83
C ILE A 202 15.08 14.88 9.54
N THR A 203 15.03 13.65 10.05
CA THR A 203 16.08 12.65 9.84
C THR A 203 16.19 12.25 8.37
N GLY A 204 15.06 12.09 7.67
CA GLY A 204 15.01 11.83 6.23
C GLY A 204 15.58 12.96 5.38
N ILE A 205 15.27 14.22 5.69
CA ILE A 205 15.87 15.40 5.03
C ILE A 205 17.38 15.43 5.29
N GLY A 206 17.79 15.30 6.55
CA GLY A 206 19.20 15.37 6.95
C GLY A 206 20.05 14.34 6.21
N LEU A 207 19.64 13.07 6.27
CA LEU A 207 20.35 11.99 5.57
C LEU A 207 20.23 12.11 4.04
N GLY A 208 19.10 12.58 3.53
CA GLY A 208 18.87 12.76 2.09
C GLY A 208 19.77 13.84 1.47
N VAL A 209 19.91 14.98 2.16
CA VAL A 209 20.83 16.05 1.76
C VAL A 209 22.28 15.58 1.85
N PHE A 210 22.63 14.84 2.91
CA PHE A 210 23.96 14.24 3.05
C PHE A 210 24.27 13.26 1.93
N ALA A 211 23.37 12.32 1.65
CA ALA A 211 23.47 11.36 0.56
C ALA A 211 23.62 12.05 -0.79
N LYS A 212 22.81 13.08 -1.07
CA LYS A 212 22.91 13.85 -2.32
C LYS A 212 24.30 14.48 -2.51
N ARG A 213 24.93 14.98 -1.45
CA ARG A 213 26.28 15.59 -1.51
C ARG A 213 27.38 14.54 -1.67
N LEU A 214 27.23 13.39 -1.01
CA LEU A 214 28.23 12.32 -1.06
C LEU A 214 28.18 11.58 -2.41
N LEU A 215 26.97 11.22 -2.85
CA LEU A 215 26.74 10.47 -4.07
C LEU A 215 26.96 11.30 -5.34
N SER A 216 26.77 12.62 -5.30
CA SER A 216 27.07 13.47 -6.47
C SER A 216 28.53 13.46 -6.90
N LYS A 217 29.44 13.11 -5.98
CA LYS A 217 30.87 12.99 -6.25
C LYS A 217 31.29 11.57 -6.67
N ASN A 218 30.46 10.57 -6.38
CA ASN A 218 30.78 9.18 -6.65
C ASN A 218 30.29 8.77 -8.04
N LYS A 219 31.16 8.12 -8.82
CA LYS A 219 30.83 7.58 -10.15
C LYS A 219 30.55 6.07 -10.13
N ASP A 220 30.92 5.39 -9.05
CA ASP A 220 30.68 3.95 -8.93
C ASP A 220 29.23 3.67 -8.52
N ALA A 221 28.50 3.00 -9.42
CA ALA A 221 27.12 2.61 -9.22
C ALA A 221 26.96 1.56 -8.11
N ILE A 222 27.91 0.65 -7.95
CA ILE A 222 27.82 -0.44 -6.95
C ILE A 222 27.97 0.14 -5.55
N ALA A 223 29.02 0.95 -5.32
CA ALA A 223 29.22 1.64 -4.05
C ALA A 223 28.02 2.53 -3.70
N SER A 224 27.43 3.20 -4.70
CA SER A 224 26.23 4.02 -4.52
C SER A 224 25.00 3.19 -4.13
N ILE A 225 24.82 2.00 -4.70
CA ILE A 225 23.75 1.07 -4.34
C ILE A 225 23.93 0.60 -2.89
N LEU A 226 25.13 0.15 -2.51
CA LEU A 226 25.42 -0.32 -1.16
C LEU A 226 25.17 0.78 -0.12
N PHE A 227 25.59 2.01 -0.41
CA PHE A 227 25.32 3.16 0.45
C PHE A 227 23.82 3.45 0.59
N LEU A 228 23.07 3.49 -0.53
CA LEU A 228 21.63 3.71 -0.49
C LEU A 228 20.89 2.60 0.27
N VAL A 229 21.28 1.35 0.07
CA VAL A 229 20.76 0.19 0.80
C VAL A 229 20.96 0.39 2.31
N SER A 230 22.19 0.68 2.75
CA SER A 230 22.49 0.94 4.15
C SER A 230 21.69 2.11 4.72
N CYS A 231 21.53 3.20 3.97
CA CYS A 231 20.71 4.34 4.39
C CYS A 231 19.23 3.99 4.50
N VAL A 232 18.65 3.27 3.53
CA VAL A 232 17.22 2.93 3.53
C VAL A 232 16.87 2.06 4.73
N TYR A 233 17.60 0.96 4.94
CA TYR A 233 17.33 0.05 6.04
C TYR A 233 17.73 0.67 7.39
N GLY A 234 18.90 1.29 7.46
CA GLY A 234 19.37 1.95 8.69
C GLY A 234 18.41 3.05 9.15
N LEU A 235 17.94 3.90 8.24
CA LEU A 235 17.02 4.99 8.58
C LEU A 235 15.66 4.47 9.03
N TYR A 236 15.15 3.41 8.39
CA TYR A 236 13.91 2.76 8.80
C TYR A 236 14.02 2.24 10.24
N PHE A 237 15.06 1.44 10.52
CA PHE A 237 15.27 0.82 11.82
C PHE A 237 15.57 1.82 12.94
N ILE A 238 16.41 2.83 12.67
CA ILE A 238 16.75 3.85 13.67
C ILE A 238 15.49 4.63 14.06
N ASN A 239 14.66 5.02 13.10
CA ASN A 239 13.42 5.72 13.42
C ASN A 239 12.41 4.82 14.13
N SER A 240 12.25 3.57 13.71
CA SER A 240 11.27 2.66 14.32
C SER A 240 11.66 2.22 15.73
N ILE A 241 12.96 1.97 15.98
CA ILE A 241 13.45 1.43 17.26
C ILE A 241 13.90 2.55 18.21
N LEU A 242 14.78 3.45 17.78
CA LEU A 242 15.38 4.44 18.69
C LEU A 242 14.44 5.61 18.98
N PHE A 243 13.73 6.09 17.96
CA PHE A 243 12.86 7.27 18.11
C PHE A 243 11.39 6.92 18.35
N SER A 244 11.04 5.63 18.35
CA SER A 244 9.65 5.15 18.37
C SER A 244 8.76 5.90 17.37
N ALA A 245 9.34 6.23 16.21
CA ALA A 245 8.77 7.08 15.19
C ALA A 245 8.57 6.32 13.87
N SER A 246 7.89 6.96 12.93
CA SER A 246 7.57 6.30 11.66
C SER A 246 8.79 6.15 10.75
N GLY A 247 9.41 4.97 10.74
CA GLY A 247 10.50 4.64 9.81
C GLY A 247 10.10 4.78 8.33
N SER A 248 8.83 4.57 8.01
CA SER A 248 8.31 4.73 6.65
C SER A 248 8.38 6.16 6.14
N ILE A 249 8.04 7.16 6.95
CA ILE A 249 8.15 8.57 6.56
C ILE A 249 9.61 8.94 6.35
N ALA A 250 10.51 8.49 7.22
CA ALA A 250 11.93 8.81 7.11
C ALA A 250 12.51 8.30 5.78
N VAL A 251 12.24 7.05 5.44
CA VAL A 251 12.66 6.44 4.16
C VAL A 251 12.00 7.13 2.96
N PHE A 252 10.71 7.47 3.05
CA PHE A 252 10.02 8.16 1.97
C PHE A 252 10.63 9.54 1.69
N VAL A 253 10.84 10.35 2.73
CA VAL A 253 11.46 11.67 2.62
C VAL A 253 12.91 11.55 2.13
N PHE A 254 13.70 10.62 2.67
CA PHE A 254 15.04 10.33 2.17
C PHE A 254 15.04 9.99 0.67
N GLY A 255 14.07 9.19 0.23
CA GLY A 255 13.86 8.85 -1.18
C GLY A 255 13.59 10.06 -2.06
N LEU A 256 12.77 11.02 -1.62
CA LEU A 256 12.49 12.24 -2.39
C LEU A 256 13.77 13.08 -2.61
N PHE A 257 14.62 13.21 -1.59
CA PHE A 257 15.86 13.98 -1.69
C PHE A 257 16.97 13.28 -2.50
N SER A 258 17.00 11.94 -2.45
CA SER A 258 17.97 11.12 -3.19
C SER A 258 17.54 10.82 -4.64
N LYS A 259 16.24 10.98 -4.95
CA LYS A 259 15.65 10.71 -6.26
C LYS A 259 16.41 11.32 -7.45
N PRO A 260 16.82 12.61 -7.46
CA PRO A 260 17.51 13.19 -8.61
C PRO A 260 18.84 12.51 -8.95
N PHE A 261 19.50 11.91 -7.96
CA PHE A 261 20.72 11.12 -8.17
C PHE A 261 20.39 9.73 -8.74
N VAL A 262 19.37 9.08 -8.20
CA VAL A 262 18.93 7.76 -8.68
C VAL A 262 18.42 7.82 -10.12
N GLU A 263 17.68 8.87 -10.49
CA GLU A 263 17.15 9.04 -11.85
C GLU A 263 18.24 9.24 -12.91
N LYS A 264 19.38 9.81 -12.54
CA LYS A 264 20.54 9.98 -13.44
C LYS A 264 21.29 8.69 -13.71
N ASN A 265 21.21 7.72 -12.80
CA ASN A 265 21.95 6.47 -12.88
C ASN A 265 21.02 5.30 -13.20
N LEU A 266 20.98 4.89 -14.47
CA LEU A 266 20.06 3.85 -14.95
C LEU A 266 20.20 2.53 -14.17
N VAL A 267 21.42 2.12 -13.83
CA VAL A 267 21.70 0.89 -13.07
C VAL A 267 21.05 0.93 -11.69
N ILE A 268 21.20 2.04 -10.97
CA ILE A 268 20.62 2.23 -9.62
C ILE A 268 19.09 2.26 -9.71
N LYS A 269 18.55 2.97 -10.71
CA LYS A 269 17.11 3.02 -10.95
C LYS A 269 16.54 1.63 -11.24
N GLN A 270 17.16 0.86 -12.12
CA GLN A 270 16.71 -0.49 -12.46
C GLN A 270 16.82 -1.45 -11.28
N TYR A 271 17.87 -1.33 -10.46
CA TYR A 271 18.04 -2.11 -9.24
C TYR A 271 16.86 -1.91 -8.27
N TRP A 272 16.49 -0.66 -7.96
CA TRP A 272 15.38 -0.39 -7.04
C TRP A 272 14.02 -0.76 -7.62
N LEU A 273 13.81 -0.57 -8.93
CA LEU A 273 12.61 -1.01 -9.61
C LEU A 273 12.45 -2.53 -9.57
N ALA A 274 13.53 -3.28 -9.82
CA ALA A 274 13.53 -4.74 -9.77
C ALA A 274 13.25 -5.26 -8.35
N ASN A 275 13.94 -4.73 -7.34
CA ASN A 275 13.75 -5.13 -5.94
C ASN A 275 12.36 -4.77 -5.41
N SER A 276 11.83 -3.59 -5.73
CA SER A 276 10.48 -3.21 -5.32
C SER A 276 9.42 -4.06 -6.01
N PHE A 277 9.62 -4.41 -7.28
CA PHE A 277 8.74 -5.32 -7.99
C PHE A 277 8.75 -6.72 -7.36
N LEU A 278 9.96 -7.25 -7.10
CA LEU A 278 10.12 -8.53 -6.41
C LEU A 278 9.46 -8.52 -5.03
N ALA A 279 9.70 -7.48 -4.22
CA ALA A 279 9.09 -7.36 -2.91
C ALA A 279 7.55 -7.33 -2.98
N THR A 280 7.00 -6.63 -3.97
CA THR A 280 5.55 -6.61 -4.21
C THR A 280 5.02 -8.01 -4.53
N LEU A 281 5.69 -8.76 -5.41
CA LEU A 281 5.28 -10.12 -5.77
C LEU A 281 5.39 -11.08 -4.59
N LEU A 282 6.46 -10.98 -3.79
CA LEU A 282 6.61 -11.74 -2.55
C LEU A 282 5.46 -11.48 -1.58
N MET A 283 5.03 -10.23 -1.41
CA MET A 283 3.87 -9.91 -0.55
C MET A 283 2.59 -10.62 -1.01
N PHE A 284 2.30 -10.64 -2.31
CA PHE A 284 1.12 -11.33 -2.84
C PHE A 284 1.24 -12.85 -2.80
N PHE A 285 2.45 -13.39 -2.98
CA PHE A 285 2.70 -14.82 -2.83
C PHE A 285 2.52 -15.27 -1.38
N ILE A 286 3.07 -14.52 -0.43
CA ILE A 286 2.90 -14.74 1.03
C ILE A 286 1.42 -14.67 1.39
N LEU A 287 0.69 -13.65 0.92
CA LEU A 287 -0.77 -13.58 1.08
C LEU A 287 -1.42 -14.89 0.63
N GLY A 288 -1.15 -15.31 -0.61
CA GLY A 288 -1.70 -16.55 -1.17
C GLY A 288 -1.42 -17.77 -0.31
N MET A 289 -0.19 -17.94 0.19
CA MET A 289 0.16 -19.09 1.04
C MET A 289 -0.53 -19.08 2.40
N THR A 290 -0.82 -17.90 2.95
CA THR A 290 -1.39 -17.74 4.30
C THR A 290 -2.90 -17.67 4.34
N VAL A 291 -3.53 -17.36 3.20
CA VAL A 291 -4.98 -17.41 3.07
C VAL A 291 -5.41 -18.87 3.19
N THR A 292 -6.29 -19.14 4.14
CA THR A 292 -6.82 -20.48 4.41
C THR A 292 -8.32 -20.52 4.15
N VAL A 293 -8.84 -21.71 3.81
CA VAL A 293 -10.27 -21.91 3.60
C VAL A 293 -11.08 -21.61 4.88
N THR A 294 -10.49 -21.82 6.05
CA THR A 294 -11.12 -21.57 7.35
C THR A 294 -11.45 -20.09 7.59
N MET A 295 -10.61 -19.16 7.10
CA MET A 295 -10.91 -17.72 7.15
C MET A 295 -12.23 -17.41 6.42
N PHE A 296 -12.50 -18.08 5.30
CA PHE A 296 -13.75 -17.90 4.56
C PHE A 296 -14.93 -18.57 5.27
N SER A 297 -14.77 -19.73 5.89
CA SER A 297 -15.89 -20.34 6.63
C SER A 297 -16.27 -19.55 7.88
N GLU A 298 -15.28 -19.09 8.66
CA GLU A 298 -15.50 -18.44 9.95
C GLU A 298 -15.80 -16.95 9.84
N ARG A 299 -15.15 -16.24 8.89
CA ARG A 299 -15.11 -14.77 8.85
C ARG A 299 -15.57 -14.18 7.51
N TRP A 300 -16.29 -14.93 6.66
CA TRP A 300 -16.81 -14.38 5.39
C TRP A 300 -17.66 -13.11 5.59
N LEU A 301 -18.50 -13.06 6.63
CA LEU A 301 -19.35 -11.90 6.90
C LEU A 301 -18.49 -10.66 7.18
N ALA A 302 -17.44 -10.82 7.99
CA ALA A 302 -16.50 -9.74 8.29
C ALA A 302 -15.81 -9.24 7.00
N MET A 303 -15.39 -10.14 6.12
CA MET A 303 -14.81 -9.78 4.82
C MET A 303 -15.75 -8.96 3.96
N ILE A 304 -17.02 -9.39 3.83
CA ILE A 304 -18.04 -8.67 3.06
C ILE A 304 -18.30 -7.29 3.65
N ILE A 305 -18.43 -7.20 4.98
CA ILE A 305 -18.60 -5.92 5.68
C ILE A 305 -17.40 -5.00 5.39
N GLY A 306 -16.17 -5.53 5.45
CA GLY A 306 -14.97 -4.77 5.13
C GLY A 306 -14.91 -4.27 3.69
N ILE A 307 -15.30 -5.11 2.72
CA ILE A 307 -15.41 -4.74 1.31
C ILE A 307 -16.44 -3.63 1.13
N ALA A 308 -17.63 -3.79 1.68
CA ALA A 308 -18.68 -2.79 1.60
C ALA A 308 -18.24 -1.47 2.26
N ALA A 309 -17.64 -1.55 3.45
CA ALA A 309 -17.19 -0.38 4.21
C ALA A 309 -16.14 0.44 3.44
N ILE A 310 -15.14 -0.20 2.84
CA ILE A 310 -14.08 0.52 2.10
C ILE A 310 -14.59 1.09 0.77
N LEU A 311 -15.47 0.37 0.07
CA LEU A 311 -16.05 0.87 -1.19
C LEU A 311 -16.97 2.07 -0.94
N MET A 312 -17.84 1.97 0.07
CA MET A 312 -18.73 3.06 0.47
C MET A 312 -17.94 4.26 0.99
N SER A 313 -16.94 4.03 1.84
CA SER A 313 -16.13 5.12 2.40
C SER A 313 -15.37 5.87 1.32
N ARG A 314 -14.76 5.18 0.34
CA ARG A 314 -14.07 5.85 -0.77
C ARG A 314 -15.05 6.57 -1.70
N PHE A 315 -16.20 5.98 -2.01
CA PHE A 315 -17.22 6.62 -2.83
C PHE A 315 -17.72 7.92 -2.19
N LEU A 316 -18.09 7.89 -0.90
CA LEU A 316 -18.56 9.05 -0.15
C LEU A 316 -17.47 10.12 -0.01
N SER A 317 -16.24 9.70 0.35
CA SER A 317 -15.12 10.63 0.57
C SER A 317 -14.70 11.37 -0.70
N LEU A 318 -14.75 10.72 -1.86
CA LEU A 318 -14.40 11.35 -3.13
C LEU A 318 -15.52 12.25 -3.65
N THR A 319 -16.77 11.76 -3.65
CA THR A 319 -17.90 12.50 -4.22
C THR A 319 -18.28 13.74 -3.40
N ALA A 320 -18.31 13.63 -2.08
CA ALA A 320 -18.57 14.76 -1.19
C ALA A 320 -17.50 15.84 -1.34
N GLY A 321 -16.24 15.41 -1.41
CA GLY A 321 -15.08 16.28 -1.54
C GLY A 321 -14.95 17.03 -2.84
N PHE A 322 -14.98 16.29 -3.94
CA PHE A 322 -14.75 16.88 -5.26
C PHE A 322 -15.92 17.76 -5.67
N SER A 323 -17.15 17.47 -5.23
CA SER A 323 -18.30 18.38 -5.43
C SER A 323 -18.10 19.74 -4.74
N LEU A 324 -17.52 19.75 -3.53
CA LEU A 324 -17.21 20.99 -2.82
C LEU A 324 -16.04 21.76 -3.46
N ILE A 325 -15.00 21.05 -3.89
CA ILE A 325 -13.81 21.65 -4.51
C ILE A 325 -14.14 22.19 -5.90
N SER A 326 -14.91 21.45 -6.69
CA SER A 326 -15.31 21.85 -8.05
C SER A 326 -16.03 23.19 -8.09
N LYS A 327 -16.72 23.58 -7.00
CA LYS A 327 -17.40 24.87 -6.91
C LYS A 327 -16.47 26.04 -6.59
N LYS A 328 -15.27 25.76 -6.06
CA LYS A 328 -14.35 26.77 -5.51
C LYS A 328 -13.02 26.87 -6.25
N THR A 329 -12.71 25.92 -7.13
CA THR A 329 -11.43 25.85 -7.83
C THR A 329 -11.52 26.40 -9.25
N THR A 330 -10.43 26.97 -9.74
CA THR A 330 -10.22 27.35 -11.14
C THR A 330 -9.54 26.24 -11.96
N GLN A 331 -9.18 25.12 -11.31
CA GLN A 331 -8.61 23.96 -11.99
C GLN A 331 -9.66 23.20 -12.82
N GLN A 332 -9.22 22.45 -13.83
CA GLN A 332 -10.11 21.66 -14.68
C GLN A 332 -10.90 20.67 -13.81
N VAL A 333 -12.23 20.76 -13.90
CA VAL A 333 -13.15 19.97 -13.09
C VAL A 333 -12.99 18.48 -13.38
N ILE A 334 -12.97 17.66 -12.31
CA ILE A 334 -13.05 16.20 -12.41
C ILE A 334 -14.53 15.82 -12.42
N THR A 335 -14.99 15.26 -13.53
CA THR A 335 -16.38 14.88 -13.74
C THR A 335 -16.84 13.78 -12.77
N LEU A 336 -18.15 13.63 -12.57
CA LEU A 336 -18.70 12.57 -11.70
C LEU A 336 -18.30 11.16 -12.18
N LYS A 337 -18.18 10.93 -13.48
CA LYS A 337 -17.72 9.65 -14.03
C LYS A 337 -16.26 9.37 -13.68
N GLU A 338 -15.40 10.40 -13.73
CA GLU A 338 -13.99 10.27 -13.33
C GLU A 338 -13.85 10.12 -11.80
N GLN A 339 -14.68 10.79 -11.00
CA GLN A 339 -14.75 10.59 -9.54
C GLN A 339 -15.08 9.15 -9.18
N LEU A 340 -16.10 8.61 -9.86
CA LEU A 340 -16.51 7.23 -9.72
C LEU A 340 -15.40 6.26 -10.12
N LEU A 341 -14.72 6.52 -11.24
CA LEU A 341 -13.56 5.74 -11.66
C LEU A 341 -12.45 5.77 -10.60
N LEU A 342 -12.09 6.95 -10.08
CA LEU A 342 -11.07 7.10 -9.03
C LEU A 342 -11.46 6.32 -7.76
N SER A 343 -12.75 6.33 -7.39
CA SER A 343 -13.25 5.57 -6.25
C SER A 343 -13.11 4.06 -6.46
N ALA A 344 -13.49 3.57 -7.64
CA ALA A 344 -13.37 2.16 -8.01
C ALA A 344 -11.91 1.73 -8.22
N SER A 345 -11.00 2.66 -8.51
CA SER A 345 -9.62 2.33 -8.90
C SER A 345 -8.61 2.26 -7.74
N GLY A 346 -8.95 2.69 -6.52
CA GLY A 346 -8.03 2.51 -5.39
C GLY A 346 -8.27 1.16 -4.73
N THR A 347 -7.54 0.18 -5.25
CA THR A 347 -7.46 -1.18 -4.75
C THR A 347 -6.54 -1.28 -3.55
N CYS A 348 -6.82 -2.18 -2.60
CA CYS A 348 -5.83 -2.56 -1.60
C CYS A 348 -4.69 -3.36 -2.26
N GLY A 349 -3.48 -3.33 -1.67
CA GLY A 349 -2.37 -4.12 -2.23
C GLY A 349 -1.27 -4.43 -1.23
N ALA A 350 -0.05 -4.63 -1.74
CA ALA A 350 1.08 -5.18 -0.97
C ALA A 350 1.35 -4.55 0.40
N LEU A 351 1.18 -3.23 0.57
CA LEU A 351 1.41 -2.59 1.87
C LEU A 351 0.27 -2.82 2.87
N ALA A 352 -0.98 -2.99 2.41
CA ALA A 352 -2.08 -3.41 3.29
C ALA A 352 -1.85 -4.85 3.79
N ILE A 353 -1.35 -5.73 2.90
CA ILE A 353 -0.93 -7.09 3.27
C ILE A 353 0.18 -7.03 4.33
N ALA A 354 1.20 -6.19 4.11
CA ALA A 354 2.30 -6.02 5.06
C ALA A 354 1.80 -5.56 6.42
N LEU A 355 0.90 -4.59 6.44
CA LEU A 355 0.29 -4.09 7.66
C LEU A 355 -0.50 -5.15 8.41
N ALA A 356 -1.28 -5.98 7.71
CA ALA A 356 -1.96 -7.11 8.33
C ALA A 356 -0.96 -8.11 8.95
N PHE A 357 0.19 -8.32 8.29
CA PHE A 357 1.29 -9.15 8.80
C PHE A 357 2.15 -8.53 9.89
N MET A 358 1.90 -7.28 10.27
CA MET A 358 2.61 -6.60 11.36
C MET A 358 1.75 -6.49 12.62
N LEU A 359 0.50 -6.98 12.59
CA LEU A 359 -0.43 -6.99 13.72
C LEU A 359 -0.07 -8.06 14.76
N PRO A 360 0.19 -7.70 16.03
CA PRO A 360 0.47 -8.70 17.07
C PRO A 360 -0.67 -9.72 17.23
N GLU A 361 -0.34 -11.01 17.27
CA GLU A 361 -1.30 -12.10 17.50
C GLU A 361 -1.92 -12.05 18.90
N THR A 362 -1.32 -11.31 19.84
CA THR A 362 -1.84 -11.09 21.19
C THR A 362 -3.12 -10.26 21.23
N LEU A 363 -3.56 -9.71 20.09
CA LEU A 363 -4.80 -8.96 20.00
C LEU A 363 -5.97 -9.91 19.72
N ASP A 364 -6.99 -9.89 20.57
CA ASP A 364 -8.18 -10.76 20.44
C ASP A 364 -8.89 -10.63 19.08
N TYR A 365 -8.77 -9.47 18.45
CA TYR A 365 -9.38 -9.14 17.15
C TYR A 365 -8.42 -9.34 15.96
N TRP A 366 -7.18 -9.79 16.18
CA TRP A 366 -6.16 -10.01 15.14
C TRP A 366 -6.69 -10.84 13.96
N TRP A 367 -7.25 -12.02 14.27
CA TRP A 367 -7.78 -12.96 13.27
C TRP A 367 -8.87 -12.34 12.40
N THR A 368 -9.72 -11.51 13.02
CA THR A 368 -10.80 -10.81 12.33
C THR A 368 -10.26 -9.72 11.42
N ILE A 369 -9.32 -8.88 11.89
CA ILE A 369 -8.69 -7.83 11.07
C ILE A 369 -7.96 -8.46 9.87
N GLN A 370 -7.16 -9.49 10.10
CA GLN A 370 -6.40 -10.16 9.05
C GLN A 370 -7.34 -10.75 7.99
N SER A 371 -8.41 -11.43 8.42
CA SER A 371 -9.43 -11.97 7.52
C SER A 371 -10.06 -10.86 6.67
N ILE A 372 -10.44 -9.73 7.26
CA ILE A 372 -11.00 -8.58 6.54
C ILE A 372 -10.00 -8.07 5.49
N VAL A 373 -8.77 -7.79 5.88
CA VAL A 373 -7.76 -7.21 4.99
C VAL A 373 -7.47 -8.15 3.82
N PHE A 374 -7.33 -9.44 4.08
CA PHE A 374 -7.10 -10.43 3.04
C PHE A 374 -8.30 -10.55 2.10
N GLY A 375 -9.52 -10.61 2.63
CA GLY A 375 -10.74 -10.60 1.84
C GLY A 375 -10.87 -9.38 0.93
N VAL A 376 -10.57 -8.18 1.47
CA VAL A 376 -10.60 -6.93 0.70
C VAL A 376 -9.51 -6.90 -0.36
N VAL A 377 -8.29 -7.36 -0.07
CA VAL A 377 -7.19 -7.43 -1.05
C VAL A 377 -7.54 -8.42 -2.17
N LEU A 378 -8.06 -9.60 -1.84
CA LEU A 378 -8.50 -10.58 -2.83
C LEU A 378 -9.61 -10.02 -3.71
N PHE A 379 -10.65 -9.44 -3.12
CA PHE A 379 -11.70 -8.75 -3.86
C PHE A 379 -11.13 -7.64 -4.76
N SER A 380 -10.17 -6.86 -4.24
CA SER A 380 -9.53 -5.76 -4.97
C SER A 380 -8.83 -6.25 -6.24
N ILE A 381 -8.07 -7.34 -6.16
CA ILE A 381 -7.28 -7.84 -7.30
C ILE A 381 -8.12 -8.67 -8.28
N PHE A 382 -9.08 -9.47 -7.81
CA PHE A 382 -9.86 -10.39 -8.65
C PHE A 382 -11.12 -9.74 -9.24
N VAL A 383 -11.74 -8.80 -8.53
CA VAL A 383 -13.04 -8.23 -8.92
C VAL A 383 -12.90 -6.73 -9.21
N GLN A 384 -12.42 -5.95 -8.25
CA GLN A 384 -12.44 -4.50 -8.33
C GLN A 384 -11.57 -3.95 -9.47
N ALA A 385 -10.31 -4.40 -9.58
CA ALA A 385 -9.38 -3.92 -10.61
C ALA A 385 -9.85 -4.23 -12.05
N PRO A 386 -10.22 -5.48 -12.39
CA PRO A 386 -10.77 -5.80 -13.70
C PRO A 386 -12.06 -5.04 -14.01
N LEU A 387 -12.97 -4.92 -13.03
CA LEU A 387 -14.24 -4.22 -13.21
C LEU A 387 -14.04 -2.72 -13.50
N ALA A 388 -13.14 -2.05 -12.77
CA ALA A 388 -12.82 -0.65 -13.00
C ALA A 388 -12.18 -0.42 -14.37
N ALA A 389 -11.28 -1.32 -14.82
CA ALA A 389 -10.69 -1.26 -16.16
C ALA A 389 -11.73 -1.47 -17.27
N TYR A 390 -12.61 -2.47 -17.10
CA TYR A 390 -13.73 -2.71 -18.01
C TYR A 390 -14.67 -1.50 -18.10
N TRP A 391 -14.99 -0.89 -16.95
CA TRP A 391 -15.84 0.28 -16.90
C TRP A 391 -15.24 1.48 -17.65
N GLN A 392 -13.93 1.74 -17.47
CA GLN A 392 -13.21 2.76 -18.24
C GLN A 392 -13.34 2.53 -19.75
N LYS A 393 -13.12 1.28 -20.18
CA LYS A 393 -13.15 0.91 -21.61
C LYS A 393 -14.52 1.15 -22.25
N THR A 394 -15.60 0.87 -21.52
CA THR A 394 -16.98 0.84 -22.06
C THR A 394 -17.79 2.13 -21.86
N ARG A 395 -17.59 2.91 -20.79
CA ARG A 395 -18.51 4.05 -20.48
C ARG A 395 -17.89 5.44 -20.52
N LEU A 396 -16.56 5.53 -20.54
CA LEU A 396 -15.83 6.79 -20.55
C LEU A 396 -15.28 7.13 -21.95
N ASN A 397 -14.79 6.13 -22.69
CA ASN A 397 -14.34 6.34 -24.07
C ASN A 397 -15.48 6.76 -25.02
N ASP A 398 -16.68 6.19 -24.87
CA ASP A 398 -17.85 6.54 -25.70
C ASP A 398 -18.30 7.99 -25.54
N SER A 399 -18.10 8.60 -24.36
CA SER A 399 -18.40 10.03 -24.18
C SER A 399 -17.36 10.96 -24.81
N SER A 400 -16.09 10.53 -24.92
CA SER A 400 -15.04 11.34 -25.56
C SER A 400 -15.12 11.34 -27.10
N SER A 401 -15.81 10.35 -27.69
CA SER A 401 -16.10 10.31 -29.13
C SER A 401 -17.28 11.18 -29.54
N CYS A 402 -18.23 11.45 -28.65
CA CYS A 402 -19.38 12.34 -28.94
C CYS A 402 -19.06 13.84 -28.82
N GLU A 403 -17.98 14.23 -28.15
CA GLU A 403 -17.53 15.64 -28.09
C GLU A 403 -16.66 16.04 -29.31
N LYS A 404 -16.51 15.15 -30.30
CA LYS A 404 -15.73 15.36 -31.53
C LYS A 404 -16.53 15.21 -32.82
N SER A 405 -17.83 15.43 -32.80
CA SER A 405 -18.62 15.67 -34.02
C SER A 405 -19.02 17.14 -34.08
N PRO A 406 -18.66 17.87 -35.16
CA PRO A 406 -18.82 19.33 -35.27
C PRO A 406 -20.27 19.80 -35.19
#